data_AF-A0A428PAW4-F1
#
_entry.id   AF-A0A428PAW4-F1
#
_cell.length_a   1.000
_cell.length_b   1.000
_cell.length_c   1.000
_cell.angle_alpha   90.00
_cell.angle_beta   90.00
_cell.angle_gamma   90.00
#
_symmetry.space_group_name_H-M   'P 1'
#
loop_
_entity.id
_entity.type
_entity.pdbx_description
1 polymer ?
#
loop_
_entity_poly.entity_id
_entity_poly.type
_entity_poly.pdbx_seq_one_letter_code
_entity_poly.pdbx_strand_id
1 'polypeptide(L)'
;MELQSPANAQLHSVWSEKRLIAICLFIALAQFQYGYDSAAIAGFQSMPGFLAVFGYIDPANPIGYNISTKVQTLLQSLISLGALAACLSIFKFGSFISPRVGLWIASLMGAVSVAAQIGSTNIAALYFGRILLGFSNGFYSTYSAIYIGESTPAYLRGAAIGMVVLQINLGALMGIVVDNFTQVLTSRLSYQIPLAVMFAIPVLMTIGLIFLPETPRYYISKGQDDKAEDAIRKLRHITDEARLRDDIVIMKMAWLEETEMRSSTHLLDAFRGTDLRRTLLSIAAAVAQAATGVHFISAFSVYFFVQARIGSPFMWVTVSIAIALTGNILSFPAVRFFNRRHLLMTASAVNSMCMLGMAIAYTVSPVGSPTAGKVLVGLSIIFVWVYGLGQGPVLWALQTEIPSQRLRAQTVGFSQGASFLVSWLSAYCSPYFINPEALNWGPKYCYIWAGGNLILAIFTFFFIPETRGRSLEQLDELFEKRLAAWKFQSYVTDLQQPDADNFVGNKEIKDDVQVDEIENRE
;
A
#
# COMPACT_ATOMS: atom_id res chain seq x y z
N MET A 1 -48.84 -2.04 5.61
CA MET A 1 -47.72 -2.96 5.89
C MET A 1 -47.04 -3.21 4.54
N GLU A 2 -46.33 -2.19 4.05
CA GLU A 2 -45.65 -2.25 2.74
C GLU A 2 -44.23 -2.74 2.96
N LEU A 3 -43.92 -3.88 2.34
CA LEU A 3 -42.58 -4.46 2.26
C LEU A 3 -41.69 -3.51 1.45
N GLN A 4 -40.82 -2.76 2.12
CA GLN A 4 -39.77 -1.99 1.49
C GLN A 4 -38.81 -2.94 0.76
N SER A 5 -38.62 -2.70 -0.55
CA SER A 5 -37.68 -3.46 -1.38
C SER A 5 -36.25 -3.40 -0.82
N PRO A 6 -35.48 -4.50 -0.85
CA PRO A 6 -34.14 -4.58 -0.26
C PRO A 6 -33.07 -3.70 -0.93
N ALA A 7 -33.38 -3.01 -2.04
CA ALA A 7 -32.44 -2.14 -2.75
C ALA A 7 -32.25 -0.75 -2.09
N ASN A 8 -33.19 -0.28 -1.26
CA ASN A 8 -33.13 1.08 -0.69
C ASN A 8 -32.56 1.15 0.73
N ALA A 9 -32.22 0.03 1.36
CA ALA A 9 -31.67 -0.02 2.73
C ALA A 9 -30.14 0.21 2.82
N GLN A 10 -29.42 0.31 1.69
CA GLN A 10 -27.94 0.26 1.68
C GLN A 10 -27.22 1.61 1.57
N LEU A 11 -27.94 2.74 1.47
CA LEU A 11 -27.33 4.07 1.55
C LEU A 11 -27.35 4.59 2.99
N HIS A 12 -26.75 3.84 3.92
CA HIS A 12 -26.35 4.42 5.19
C HIS A 12 -25.30 5.49 4.90
N SER A 13 -25.73 6.74 5.03
CA SER A 13 -24.98 7.94 4.70
C SER A 13 -23.58 7.90 5.34
N VAL A 14 -22.52 8.16 4.57
CA VAL A 14 -21.15 8.37 5.08
C VAL A 14 -21.13 9.35 6.27
N TRP A 15 -22.11 10.26 6.30
CA TRP A 15 -22.32 11.23 7.37
C TRP A 15 -22.92 10.68 8.67
N SER A 16 -23.41 9.44 8.72
CA SER A 16 -23.85 8.81 9.98
C SER A 16 -22.68 8.24 10.78
N GLU A 17 -21.53 7.96 10.13
CA GLU A 17 -20.37 7.29 10.74
C GLU A 17 -19.15 8.24 10.86
N LYS A 18 -19.38 9.56 11.01
CA LYS A 18 -18.31 10.59 11.02
C LYS A 18 -17.23 10.33 12.07
N ARG A 19 -17.62 9.83 13.25
CA ARG A 19 -16.69 9.51 14.34
C ARG A 19 -15.73 8.39 13.94
N LEU A 20 -16.26 7.33 13.35
CA LEU A 20 -15.46 6.21 12.85
C LEU A 20 -14.50 6.65 11.76
N ILE A 21 -14.96 7.50 10.83
CA ILE A 21 -14.11 8.07 9.78
C ILE A 21 -13.00 8.93 10.36
N ALA A 22 -13.30 9.77 11.35
CA ALA A 22 -12.28 10.60 12.03
C ALA A 22 -11.25 9.74 12.77
N ILE A 23 -11.68 8.65 13.42
CA ILE A 23 -10.78 7.69 14.08
C ILE A 23 -9.91 6.97 13.03
N CYS A 24 -10.48 6.55 11.90
CA CYS A 24 -9.71 5.91 10.83
C CYS A 24 -8.70 6.88 10.20
N LEU A 25 -9.09 8.14 9.99
CA LEU A 25 -8.20 9.19 9.49
C LEU A 25 -7.06 9.47 10.46
N PHE A 26 -7.37 9.49 11.77
CA PHE A 26 -6.36 9.62 12.81
C PHE A 26 -5.38 8.44 12.75
N ILE A 27 -5.86 7.20 12.80
CA ILE A 27 -5.00 6.00 12.72
C ILE A 27 -4.20 5.94 11.41
N ALA A 28 -4.76 6.45 10.31
CA ALA A 28 -4.04 6.55 9.03
C ALA A 28 -2.82 7.49 9.11
N LEU A 29 -2.72 8.40 10.10
CA LEU A 29 -1.51 9.20 10.33
C LEU A 29 -0.27 8.34 10.61
N ALA A 30 -0.43 7.08 11.05
CA ALA A 30 0.68 6.14 11.15
C ALA A 30 1.43 5.99 9.80
N GLN A 31 0.69 6.03 8.68
CA GLN A 31 1.23 5.89 7.33
C GLN A 31 1.73 7.21 6.75
N PHE A 32 1.31 8.35 7.34
CA PHE A 32 1.92 9.65 7.08
C PHE A 32 3.43 9.63 7.35
N GLN A 33 3.85 9.00 8.46
CA GLN A 33 5.25 8.91 8.85
C GLN A 33 6.10 8.25 7.77
N TYR A 34 5.60 7.16 7.18
CA TYR A 34 6.29 6.45 6.11
C TYR A 34 6.48 7.34 4.87
N GLY A 35 5.41 8.03 4.46
CA GLY A 35 5.48 8.98 3.34
C GLY A 35 6.44 10.13 3.60
N TYR A 36 6.36 10.73 4.80
CA TYR A 36 7.23 11.82 5.22
C TYR A 36 8.71 11.42 5.20
N ASP A 37 9.05 10.27 5.81
CA ASP A 37 10.43 9.79 5.84
C ASP A 37 10.98 9.56 4.43
N SER A 38 10.22 8.90 3.56
CA SER A 38 10.65 8.62 2.19
C SER A 38 10.98 9.90 1.41
N ALA A 39 10.20 10.98 1.61
CA ALA A 39 10.44 12.25 0.94
C ALA A 39 11.56 13.06 1.61
N ALA A 40 11.62 13.07 2.94
CA ALA A 40 12.64 13.78 3.69
C ALA A 40 14.04 13.25 3.34
N ILE A 41 14.25 11.91 3.32
CA ILE A 41 15.54 11.34 2.92
C ILE A 41 15.87 11.74 1.48
N ALA A 42 14.88 11.68 0.59
CA ALA A 42 15.08 12.00 -0.82
C ALA A 42 15.67 13.42 -0.99
N GLY A 43 15.19 14.38 -0.20
CA GLY A 43 15.65 15.76 -0.20
C GLY A 43 16.93 15.99 0.61
N PHE A 44 16.93 15.70 1.92
CA PHE A 44 18.08 16.06 2.76
C PHE A 44 19.38 15.33 2.41
N GLN A 45 19.33 14.14 1.78
CA GLN A 45 20.55 13.46 1.31
C GLN A 45 21.28 14.28 0.23
N SER A 46 20.57 15.19 -0.44
CA SER A 46 21.10 16.09 -1.48
C SER A 46 21.40 17.49 -0.95
N MET A 47 21.24 17.73 0.37
CA MET A 47 21.50 19.04 0.97
C MET A 47 22.98 19.21 1.37
N PRO A 48 23.56 20.42 1.21
CA PRO A 48 24.95 20.68 1.57
C PRO A 48 25.28 20.37 3.03
N GLY A 49 24.40 20.68 3.98
CA GLY A 49 24.67 20.48 5.40
C GLY A 49 24.69 19.01 5.84
N PHE A 50 23.96 18.13 5.16
CA PHE A 50 24.06 16.68 5.36
C PHE A 50 25.35 16.13 4.74
N LEU A 51 25.64 16.54 3.50
CA LEU A 51 26.83 16.12 2.76
C LEU A 51 28.14 16.59 3.42
N ALA A 52 28.13 17.73 4.11
CA ALA A 52 29.29 18.22 4.86
C ALA A 52 29.66 17.34 6.07
N VAL A 53 28.70 16.59 6.62
CA VAL A 53 28.91 15.73 7.79
C VAL A 53 29.15 14.27 7.38
N PHE A 54 28.35 13.76 6.45
CA PHE A 54 28.31 12.34 6.08
C PHE A 54 28.83 12.04 4.66
N GLY A 55 29.15 13.07 3.89
CA GLY A 55 29.73 12.97 2.56
C GLY A 55 31.22 13.32 2.51
N TYR A 56 31.71 13.62 1.31
CA TYR A 56 33.07 14.06 1.04
C TYR A 56 33.05 15.25 0.06
N ILE A 57 34.15 16.02 0.04
CA ILE A 57 34.30 17.16 -0.86
C ILE A 57 34.63 16.65 -2.26
N ASP A 58 33.82 17.03 -3.25
CA ASP A 58 33.98 16.67 -4.65
C ASP A 58 33.90 17.93 -5.53
N PRO A 59 35.04 18.44 -6.03
CA PRO A 59 35.08 19.63 -6.87
C PRO A 59 34.36 19.48 -8.23
N ALA A 60 34.09 18.25 -8.68
CA ALA A 60 33.43 18.00 -9.96
C ALA A 60 31.89 18.15 -9.89
N ASN A 61 31.31 18.13 -8.68
CA ASN A 61 29.88 18.18 -8.46
C ASN A 61 29.41 19.65 -8.25
N PRO A 62 28.29 20.10 -8.84
CA PRO A 62 27.78 21.46 -8.65
C PRO A 62 27.59 21.92 -7.20
N ILE A 63 27.41 20.98 -6.27
CA ILE A 63 27.23 21.24 -4.84
C ILE A 63 28.57 21.34 -4.09
N GLY A 64 29.68 20.91 -4.70
CA GLY A 64 31.00 20.81 -4.08
C GLY A 64 31.16 19.64 -3.10
N TYR A 65 30.07 18.90 -2.85
CA TYR A 65 30.04 17.72 -2.00
C TYR A 65 29.34 16.57 -2.71
N ASN A 66 29.73 15.35 -2.36
CA ASN A 66 29.13 14.12 -2.84
C ASN A 66 29.05 13.10 -1.70
N ILE A 67 28.24 12.06 -1.89
CA ILE A 67 28.03 11.02 -0.88
C ILE A 67 28.60 9.70 -1.38
N SER A 68 29.30 8.96 -0.51
CA SER A 68 29.80 7.65 -0.89
C SER A 68 28.65 6.70 -1.18
N THR A 69 28.81 5.90 -2.24
CA THR A 69 27.83 4.90 -2.68
C THR A 69 27.37 4.00 -1.54
N LYS A 70 28.27 3.59 -0.64
CA LYS A 70 27.95 2.73 0.50
C LYS A 70 26.99 3.39 1.48
N VAL A 71 27.20 4.68 1.79
CA VAL A 71 26.37 5.41 2.75
C VAL A 71 24.95 5.59 2.20
N GLN A 72 24.84 6.01 0.95
CA GLN A 72 23.54 6.20 0.29
C GLN A 72 22.77 4.88 0.15
N THR A 73 23.46 3.80 -0.22
CA THR A 73 22.91 2.45 -0.30
C THR A 73 22.35 1.99 1.03
N LEU A 74 23.13 2.12 2.10
CA LEU A 74 22.71 1.68 3.43
C LEU A 74 21.59 2.56 3.99
N LEU A 75 21.61 3.87 3.73
CA LEU A 75 20.56 4.79 4.16
C LEU A 75 19.18 4.38 3.62
N GLN A 76 19.12 4.01 2.34
CA GLN A 76 17.88 3.60 1.66
C GLN A 76 17.49 2.15 1.92
N SER A 77 18.45 1.21 1.98
CA SER A 77 18.12 -0.21 2.09
C SER A 77 17.82 -0.67 3.53
N LEU A 78 18.42 -0.04 4.54
CA LEU A 78 18.25 -0.47 5.94
C LEU A 78 16.82 -0.28 6.45
N ILE A 79 16.07 0.68 5.92
CA ILE A 79 14.67 0.87 6.32
C ILE A 79 13.78 -0.27 5.82
N SER A 80 13.96 -0.71 4.57
CA SER A 80 13.22 -1.85 4.01
C SER A 80 13.56 -3.14 4.74
N LEU A 81 14.82 -3.32 5.14
CA LEU A 81 15.24 -4.46 5.96
C LEU A 81 14.59 -4.44 7.34
N GLY A 82 14.54 -3.27 8.00
CA GLY A 82 13.84 -3.10 9.27
C GLY A 82 12.34 -3.39 9.15
N ALA A 83 11.70 -2.92 8.08
CA ALA A 83 10.28 -3.18 7.81
C ALA A 83 9.99 -4.68 7.58
N LEU A 84 10.87 -5.37 6.84
CA LEU A 84 10.78 -6.82 6.66
C LEU A 84 10.90 -7.57 8.00
N ALA A 85 11.86 -7.20 8.83
CA ALA A 85 12.02 -7.78 10.17
C ALA A 85 10.81 -7.53 11.07
N ALA A 86 10.17 -6.36 10.95
CA ALA A 86 8.91 -6.05 11.61
C ALA A 86 7.78 -6.98 11.14
N CYS A 87 7.57 -7.15 9.84
CA CYS A 87 6.54 -8.04 9.31
C CYS A 87 6.73 -9.50 9.77
N LEU A 88 7.98 -10.01 9.79
CA LEU A 88 8.28 -11.35 10.30
C LEU A 88 7.98 -11.49 11.80
N SER A 89 8.28 -10.43 12.56
CA SER A 89 7.98 -10.36 13.99
C SER A 89 6.47 -10.37 14.25
N ILE A 90 5.69 -9.64 13.45
CA ILE A 90 4.23 -9.62 13.53
C ILE A 90 3.64 -10.97 13.11
N PHE A 91 4.20 -11.63 12.11
CA PHE A 91 3.76 -12.98 11.73
C PHE A 91 3.90 -13.98 12.88
N LYS A 92 4.98 -13.88 13.66
CA LYS A 92 5.24 -14.80 14.79
C LYS A 92 4.50 -14.41 16.08
N PHE A 93 4.38 -13.12 16.38
CA PHE A 93 3.90 -12.62 17.68
C PHE A 93 2.59 -11.83 17.61
N GLY A 94 2.07 -11.55 16.42
CA GLY A 94 0.92 -10.66 16.21
C GLY A 94 -0.39 -11.19 16.79
N SER A 95 -0.54 -12.50 17.02
CA SER A 95 -1.72 -13.08 17.69
C SER A 95 -1.79 -12.75 19.20
N PHE A 96 -0.66 -12.35 19.80
CA PHE A 96 -0.57 -11.99 21.22
C PHE A 96 -0.64 -10.49 21.46
N ILE A 97 -0.35 -9.68 20.45
CA ILE A 97 -0.26 -8.22 20.55
C ILE A 97 -1.54 -7.61 19.97
N SER A 98 -2.23 -6.78 20.75
CA SER A 98 -3.40 -6.08 20.24
C SER A 98 -2.99 -4.96 19.25
N PRO A 99 -3.82 -4.63 18.24
CA PRO A 99 -3.49 -3.60 17.26
C PRO A 99 -3.11 -2.25 17.88
N ARG A 100 -3.80 -1.81 18.93
CA ARG A 100 -3.46 -0.58 19.67
C ARG A 100 -2.09 -0.66 20.31
N VAL A 101 -1.76 -1.77 20.99
CA VAL A 101 -0.44 -1.95 21.63
C VAL A 101 0.67 -2.01 20.57
N GLY A 102 0.41 -2.63 19.43
CA GLY A 102 1.32 -2.61 18.29
C GLY A 102 1.65 -1.19 17.81
N LEU A 103 0.66 -0.29 17.74
CA LEU A 103 0.87 1.12 17.39
C LEU A 103 1.62 1.91 18.47
N TRP A 104 1.45 1.57 19.75
CA TRP A 104 2.24 2.14 20.85
C TRP A 104 3.72 1.76 20.75
N ILE A 105 3.99 0.47 20.53
CA ILE A 105 5.35 -0.04 20.34
C ILE A 105 6.00 0.64 19.12
N ALA A 106 5.26 0.76 18.01
CA ALA A 106 5.71 1.48 16.82
C ALA A 106 6.12 2.92 17.14
N SER A 107 5.29 3.63 17.93
CA SER A 107 5.53 5.02 18.32
C SER A 107 6.76 5.17 19.20
N LEU A 108 6.93 4.29 20.19
CA LEU A 108 8.12 4.29 21.04
C LEU A 108 9.39 4.04 20.21
N MET A 109 9.39 3.03 19.35
CA MET A 109 10.54 2.71 18.49
C MET A 109 10.84 3.82 17.50
N GLY A 110 9.81 4.46 16.94
CA GLY A 110 9.94 5.61 16.05
C GLY A 110 10.57 6.81 16.75
N ALA A 111 10.13 7.15 17.96
CA ALA A 111 10.71 8.23 18.76
C ALA A 111 12.19 7.96 19.10
N VAL A 112 12.53 6.74 19.55
CA VAL A 112 13.92 6.36 19.85
C VAL A 112 14.79 6.41 18.60
N SER A 113 14.27 5.98 17.45
CA SER A 113 14.98 6.06 16.17
C SER A 113 15.31 7.50 15.79
N VAL A 114 14.32 8.39 15.83
CA VAL A 114 14.53 9.80 15.48
C VAL A 114 15.51 10.46 16.45
N ALA A 115 15.42 10.15 17.74
CA ALA A 115 16.37 10.63 18.75
C ALA A 115 17.82 10.21 18.43
N ALA A 116 18.02 8.94 18.05
CA ALA A 116 19.33 8.41 17.69
C ALA A 116 19.91 9.08 16.43
N GLN A 117 19.07 9.39 15.44
CA GLN A 117 19.50 10.04 14.19
C GLN A 117 19.84 11.53 14.36
N ILE A 118 19.16 12.24 15.28
CA ILE A 118 19.42 13.66 15.54
C ILE A 118 20.60 13.85 16.50
N GLY A 119 20.67 13.02 17.54
CA GLY A 119 21.61 13.18 18.66
C GLY A 119 23.05 12.80 18.35
N SER A 120 23.30 12.07 17.27
CA SER A 120 24.64 11.57 16.93
C SER A 120 25.09 12.01 15.54
N THR A 121 26.38 12.31 15.43
CA THR A 121 27.07 12.58 14.14
C THR A 121 27.80 11.35 13.62
N ASN A 122 27.73 10.22 14.33
CA ASN A 122 28.34 8.97 13.89
C ASN A 122 27.44 8.25 12.88
N ILE A 123 28.03 7.83 11.75
CA ILE A 123 27.37 7.05 10.70
C ILE A 123 26.71 5.78 11.27
N ALA A 124 27.33 5.13 12.26
CA ALA A 124 26.76 3.93 12.87
C ALA A 124 25.43 4.19 13.59
N ALA A 125 25.30 5.35 14.24
CA ALA A 125 24.05 5.75 14.91
C ALA A 125 22.95 6.08 13.88
N LEU A 126 23.33 6.68 12.75
CA LEU A 126 22.41 6.89 11.62
C LEU A 126 21.89 5.54 11.09
N TYR A 127 22.76 4.55 10.88
CA TYR A 127 22.35 3.23 10.41
C TYR A 127 21.46 2.49 11.42
N PHE A 128 21.81 2.51 12.71
CA PHE A 128 20.96 1.95 13.76
C PHE A 128 19.58 2.61 13.78
N GLY A 129 19.56 3.95 13.72
CA GLY A 129 18.32 4.72 13.62
C GLY A 129 17.46 4.29 12.44
N ARG A 130 18.07 4.07 11.26
CA ARG A 130 17.34 3.65 10.04
C ARG A 130 16.71 2.27 10.15
N ILE A 131 17.43 1.28 10.70
CA ILE A 131 16.88 -0.06 10.92
C ILE A 131 15.70 0.01 11.89
N LEU A 132 15.87 0.75 12.99
CA LEU A 132 14.84 0.91 14.02
C LEU A 132 13.61 1.67 13.48
N LEU A 133 13.82 2.68 12.63
CA LEU A 133 12.75 3.39 11.95
C LEU A 133 11.99 2.48 11.00
N GLY A 134 12.71 1.62 10.27
CA GLY A 134 12.11 0.61 9.40
C GLY A 134 11.20 -0.33 10.17
N PHE A 135 11.66 -0.79 11.34
CA PHE A 135 10.85 -1.63 12.21
C PHE A 135 9.60 -0.90 12.71
N SER A 136 9.73 0.36 13.13
CA SER A 136 8.62 1.23 13.52
C SER A 136 7.60 1.41 12.37
N ASN A 137 8.06 1.75 11.17
CA ASN A 137 7.21 1.92 10.00
C ASN A 137 6.52 0.61 9.57
N GLY A 138 7.19 -0.55 9.70
CA GLY A 138 6.58 -1.86 9.45
C GLY A 138 5.45 -2.18 10.45
N PHE A 139 5.63 -1.86 11.73
CA PHE A 139 4.59 -1.98 12.76
C PHE A 139 3.44 -1.01 12.49
N TYR A 140 3.73 0.27 12.22
CA TYR A 140 2.73 1.25 11.86
C TYR A 140 1.89 0.77 10.68
N SER A 141 2.54 0.32 9.61
CA SER A 141 1.84 -0.05 8.39
C SER A 141 0.90 -1.22 8.58
N THR A 142 1.35 -2.23 9.31
CA THR A 142 0.58 -3.46 9.53
C THR A 142 -0.54 -3.24 10.55
N TYR A 143 -0.22 -2.70 11.73
CA TYR A 143 -1.22 -2.52 12.79
C TYR A 143 -2.22 -1.41 12.49
N SER A 144 -1.85 -0.37 11.72
CA SER A 144 -2.84 0.63 11.29
C SER A 144 -3.86 0.02 10.33
N ALA A 145 -3.40 -0.81 9.40
CA ALA A 145 -4.27 -1.49 8.44
C ALA A 145 -5.21 -2.49 9.14
N ILE A 146 -4.70 -3.25 10.12
CA ILE A 146 -5.50 -4.14 10.96
C ILE A 146 -6.53 -3.33 11.75
N TYR A 147 -6.10 -2.28 12.46
CA TYR A 147 -7.00 -1.47 13.28
C TYR A 147 -8.13 -0.86 12.45
N ILE A 148 -7.81 -0.28 11.30
CA ILE A 148 -8.80 0.29 10.38
C ILE A 148 -9.73 -0.81 9.86
N GLY A 149 -9.18 -1.92 9.36
CA GLY A 149 -9.95 -3.01 8.76
C GLY A 149 -10.90 -3.73 9.72
N GLU A 150 -10.50 -3.85 10.99
CA GLU A 150 -11.30 -4.45 12.07
C GLU A 150 -12.33 -3.47 12.66
N SER A 151 -12.04 -2.17 12.63
CA SER A 151 -12.96 -1.13 13.14
C SER A 151 -14.00 -0.69 12.12
N THR A 152 -13.72 -0.79 10.82
CA THR A 152 -14.67 -0.38 9.77
C THR A 152 -15.61 -1.49 9.31
N PRO A 153 -16.90 -1.18 9.13
CA PRO A 153 -17.85 -2.10 8.51
C PRO A 153 -17.50 -2.31 7.03
N ALA A 154 -17.95 -3.44 6.48
CA ALA A 154 -17.57 -3.88 5.13
C ALA A 154 -17.80 -2.83 4.03
N TYR A 155 -18.89 -2.06 4.12
CA TYR A 155 -19.26 -1.03 3.13
C TYR A 155 -18.35 0.22 3.15
N LEU A 156 -17.67 0.52 4.26
CA LEU A 156 -16.74 1.68 4.37
C LEU A 156 -15.25 1.29 4.21
N ARG A 157 -14.94 0.00 4.23
CA ARG A 157 -13.55 -0.50 4.24
C ARG A 157 -12.74 0.00 3.05
N GLY A 158 -13.34 0.05 1.86
CA GLY A 158 -12.68 0.57 0.65
C GLY A 158 -12.29 2.05 0.76
N ALA A 159 -13.18 2.88 1.33
CA ALA A 159 -12.89 4.30 1.57
C ALA A 159 -11.80 4.48 2.62
N ALA A 160 -11.82 3.67 3.69
CA ALA A 160 -10.84 3.74 4.77
C ALA A 160 -9.42 3.34 4.32
N ILE A 161 -9.30 2.32 3.46
CA ILE A 161 -8.03 1.96 2.80
C ILE A 161 -7.56 3.11 1.88
N GLY A 162 -8.49 3.75 1.16
CA GLY A 162 -8.19 4.92 0.35
C GLY A 162 -7.58 6.09 1.15
N MET A 163 -8.06 6.32 2.37
CA MET A 163 -7.51 7.34 3.27
C MET A 163 -6.06 7.05 3.66
N VAL A 164 -5.68 5.79 3.83
CA VAL A 164 -4.29 5.40 4.13
C VAL A 164 -3.34 5.84 3.01
N VAL A 165 -3.70 5.55 1.75
CA VAL A 165 -2.88 5.94 0.59
C VAL A 165 -2.80 7.46 0.45
N LEU A 166 -3.91 8.17 0.70
CA LEU A 166 -3.93 9.62 0.75
C LEU A 166 -2.93 10.15 1.79
N GLN A 167 -2.91 9.55 2.97
CA GLN A 167 -2.06 9.99 4.06
C GLN A 167 -0.56 9.78 3.79
N ILE A 168 -0.19 8.69 3.09
CA ILE A 168 1.20 8.47 2.62
C ILE A 168 1.63 9.61 1.69
N ASN A 169 0.79 9.96 0.71
CA ASN A 169 1.13 11.02 -0.25
C ASN A 169 1.16 12.41 0.40
N LEU A 170 0.25 12.68 1.33
CA LEU A 170 0.28 13.92 2.13
C LEU A 170 1.55 14.00 3.01
N GLY A 171 1.97 12.87 3.59
CA GLY A 171 3.24 12.75 4.32
C GLY A 171 4.43 13.11 3.44
N ALA A 172 4.50 12.51 2.25
CA ALA A 172 5.57 12.77 1.28
C ALA A 172 5.59 14.25 0.83
N LEU A 173 4.41 14.85 0.61
CA LEU A 173 4.29 16.27 0.26
C LEU A 173 4.83 17.16 1.39
N MET A 174 4.45 16.88 2.64
CA MET A 174 4.94 17.65 3.78
C MET A 174 6.44 17.48 4.01
N GLY A 175 6.99 16.28 3.81
CA GLY A 175 8.42 16.00 3.90
C GLY A 175 9.23 16.86 2.93
N ILE A 176 8.85 16.88 1.64
CA ILE A 176 9.57 17.67 0.64
C ILE A 176 9.39 19.18 0.85
N VAL A 177 8.25 19.62 1.39
CA VAL A 177 8.01 21.03 1.72
C VAL A 177 8.94 21.48 2.85
N VAL A 178 9.07 20.69 3.91
CA VAL A 178 10.03 20.98 4.99
C VAL A 178 11.45 21.04 4.43
N ASP A 179 11.82 20.08 3.59
CA ASP A 179 13.12 20.07 2.94
C ASP A 179 13.35 21.30 2.04
N ASN A 180 12.32 21.76 1.33
CA ASN A 180 12.40 22.96 0.50
C ASN A 180 12.72 24.21 1.33
N PHE A 181 12.26 24.29 2.58
CA PHE A 181 12.61 25.37 3.50
C PHE A 181 13.99 25.18 4.13
N THR A 182 14.39 23.94 4.44
CA THR A 182 15.65 23.68 5.14
C THR A 182 16.86 23.60 4.22
N GLN A 183 16.68 23.44 2.90
CA GLN A 183 17.78 23.40 1.92
C GLN A 183 18.68 24.65 1.94
N VAL A 184 18.13 25.80 2.37
CA VAL A 184 18.85 27.09 2.41
C VAL A 184 19.88 27.10 3.56
N LEU A 185 19.70 26.24 4.56
CA LEU A 185 20.60 26.12 5.70
C LEU A 185 21.83 25.30 5.27
N THR A 186 23.03 25.86 5.45
CA THR A 186 24.30 25.16 5.23
C THR A 186 24.81 24.46 6.50
N SER A 187 24.14 24.67 7.64
CA SER A 187 24.50 24.07 8.92
C SER A 187 23.88 22.67 9.10
N ARG A 188 24.27 21.99 10.20
CA ARG A 188 23.70 20.68 10.60
C ARG A 188 22.18 20.71 10.79
N LEU A 189 21.61 21.89 10.99
CA LEU A 189 20.16 22.08 11.13
C LEU A 189 19.40 21.70 9.85
N SER A 190 20.04 21.72 8.69
CA SER A 190 19.44 21.35 7.39
C SER A 190 18.76 19.98 7.39
N TYR A 191 19.40 18.96 7.98
CA TYR A 191 18.85 17.60 8.09
C TYR A 191 18.28 17.29 9.48
N GLN A 192 18.71 17.99 10.54
CA GLN A 192 18.16 17.79 11.88
C GLN A 192 16.72 18.31 12.00
N ILE A 193 16.36 19.41 11.32
CA ILE A 193 14.99 19.95 11.36
C ILE A 193 13.99 18.99 10.70
N PRO A 194 14.20 18.49 9.45
CA PRO A 194 13.31 17.51 8.85
C PRO A 194 13.14 16.26 9.71
N LEU A 195 14.23 15.77 10.32
CA LEU A 195 14.17 14.64 11.26
C LEU A 195 13.40 15.01 12.54
N ALA A 196 13.59 16.20 13.11
CA ALA A 196 12.92 16.62 14.34
C ALA A 196 11.40 16.71 14.17
N VAL A 197 10.92 17.16 13.01
CA VAL A 197 9.49 17.20 12.68
C VAL A 197 8.88 15.79 12.68
N MET A 198 9.67 14.74 12.39
CA MET A 198 9.19 13.35 12.46
C MET A 198 8.80 12.90 13.87
N PHE A 199 9.21 13.61 14.94
CA PHE A 199 8.71 13.34 16.29
C PHE A 199 7.23 13.67 16.46
N ALA A 200 6.68 14.55 15.63
CA ALA A 200 5.27 14.94 15.73
C ALA A 200 4.34 13.73 15.62
N ILE A 201 4.60 12.79 14.68
CA ILE A 201 3.71 11.65 14.45
C ILE A 201 3.72 10.65 15.62
N PRO A 202 4.87 10.15 16.13
CA PRO A 202 4.90 9.31 17.31
C PRO A 202 4.23 9.95 18.53
N VAL A 203 4.44 11.24 18.77
CA VAL A 203 3.83 11.96 19.90
C VAL A 203 2.31 12.06 19.73
N LEU A 204 1.84 12.48 18.56
CA LEU A 204 0.41 12.56 18.25
C LEU A 204 -0.26 11.20 18.36
N MET A 205 0.35 10.14 17.83
CA MET A 205 -0.15 8.77 17.93
C MET A 205 -0.24 8.30 19.37
N THR A 206 0.84 8.48 20.14
CA THR A 206 0.90 8.14 21.56
C THR A 206 -0.25 8.80 22.33
N ILE A 207 -0.45 10.11 22.16
CA ILE A 207 -1.52 10.85 22.85
C ILE A 207 -2.91 10.36 22.39
N GLY A 208 -3.15 10.23 21.09
CA GLY A 208 -4.47 9.84 20.60
C GLY A 208 -4.83 8.40 20.96
N LEU A 209 -3.86 7.47 20.94
CA LEU A 209 -4.08 6.09 21.34
C LEU A 209 -4.47 5.94 22.81
N ILE A 210 -4.27 6.92 23.69
CA ILE A 210 -4.80 6.90 25.07
C ILE A 210 -6.34 6.94 25.04
N PHE A 211 -6.91 7.72 24.14
CA PHE A 211 -8.37 7.96 24.06
C PHE A 211 -9.11 6.95 23.17
N LEU A 212 -8.40 6.25 22.28
CA LEU A 212 -9.01 5.29 21.37
C LEU A 212 -9.24 3.93 22.04
N PRO A 213 -10.40 3.28 21.82
CA PRO A 213 -10.63 1.90 22.26
C PRO A 213 -9.79 0.92 21.45
N GLU A 214 -9.66 -0.31 21.95
CA GLU A 214 -9.15 -1.44 21.17
C GLU A 214 -10.18 -1.89 20.13
N THR A 215 -9.75 -2.67 19.14
CA THR A 215 -10.65 -3.20 18.10
C THR A 215 -11.67 -4.21 18.67
N PRO A 216 -12.94 -4.19 18.22
CA PRO A 216 -13.95 -5.15 18.67
C PRO A 216 -13.59 -6.60 18.35
N ARG A 217 -13.02 -6.84 17.15
CA ARG A 217 -12.56 -8.16 16.71
C ARG A 217 -11.48 -8.74 17.62
N TYR A 218 -10.58 -7.92 18.14
CA TYR A 218 -9.58 -8.38 19.11
C TYR A 218 -10.24 -8.93 20.38
N TYR A 219 -11.26 -8.23 20.93
CA TYR A 219 -11.97 -8.71 22.12
C TYR A 219 -12.77 -9.99 21.84
N ILE A 220 -13.43 -10.09 20.68
CA ILE A 220 -14.13 -11.31 20.25
C ILE A 220 -13.15 -12.49 20.16
N SER A 221 -11.95 -12.27 19.61
CA SER A 221 -10.91 -13.32 19.53
C SER A 221 -10.44 -13.85 20.90
N LYS A 222 -10.64 -13.06 21.97
CA LYS A 222 -10.31 -13.42 23.36
C LYS A 222 -11.53 -13.89 24.16
N GLY A 223 -12.71 -13.99 23.54
CA GLY A 223 -13.97 -14.34 24.20
C GLY A 223 -14.48 -13.27 25.19
N GLN A 224 -14.05 -12.02 25.04
CA GLN A 224 -14.44 -10.89 25.91
C GLN A 224 -15.56 -10.08 25.26
N ASP A 225 -16.75 -10.65 25.19
CA ASP A 225 -17.88 -10.06 24.45
C ASP A 225 -18.31 -8.69 25.01
N ASP A 226 -18.42 -8.55 26.33
CA ASP A 226 -18.82 -7.28 26.99
C ASP A 226 -17.93 -6.11 26.56
N LYS A 227 -16.62 -6.34 26.46
CA LYS A 227 -15.66 -5.31 26.03
C LYS A 227 -15.74 -5.03 24.53
N ALA A 228 -16.12 -6.03 23.74
CA ALA A 228 -16.38 -5.84 22.32
C ALA A 228 -17.59 -4.91 22.12
N GLU A 229 -18.66 -5.07 22.91
CA GLU A 229 -19.83 -4.20 22.86
C GLU A 229 -19.45 -2.74 23.20
N ASP A 230 -18.71 -2.55 24.28
CA ASP A 230 -18.22 -1.22 24.69
C ASP A 230 -17.30 -0.57 23.65
N ALA A 231 -16.48 -1.37 22.97
CA ALA A 231 -15.62 -0.89 21.89
C ALA A 231 -16.45 -0.41 20.68
N ILE A 232 -17.47 -1.17 20.28
CA ILE A 232 -18.38 -0.79 19.17
C ILE A 232 -19.16 0.48 19.53
N ARG A 233 -19.68 0.58 20.76
CA ARG A 233 -20.35 1.80 21.25
C ARG A 233 -19.44 3.02 21.14
N LYS A 234 -18.17 2.90 21.54
CA LYS A 234 -17.19 4.00 21.46
C LYS A 234 -16.79 4.35 20.02
N LEU A 235 -16.65 3.36 19.14
CA LEU A 235 -16.22 3.56 17.75
C LEU A 235 -17.33 4.15 16.86
N ARG A 236 -18.53 3.58 16.93
CA ARG A 236 -19.66 3.90 16.03
C ARG A 236 -20.70 4.83 16.64
N HIS A 237 -20.62 5.08 17.95
CA HIS A 237 -21.59 5.92 18.68
C HIS A 237 -23.05 5.41 18.56
N ILE A 238 -23.23 4.09 18.50
CA ILE A 238 -24.55 3.46 18.43
C ILE A 238 -25.22 3.52 19.81
N THR A 239 -26.38 4.16 19.87
CA THR A 239 -27.23 4.25 21.07
C THR A 239 -28.35 3.21 21.09
N ASP A 240 -28.60 2.52 19.97
CA ASP A 240 -29.63 1.49 19.84
C ASP A 240 -29.05 0.09 20.15
N GLU A 241 -29.56 -0.54 21.21
CA GLU A 241 -29.11 -1.87 21.67
C GLU A 241 -29.44 -3.00 20.68
N ALA A 242 -30.53 -2.88 19.91
CA ALA A 242 -30.88 -3.90 18.92
C ALA A 242 -29.83 -3.94 17.80
N ARG A 243 -29.45 -2.76 17.29
CA ARG A 243 -28.42 -2.62 16.26
C ARG A 243 -27.04 -3.05 16.74
N LEU A 244 -26.71 -2.77 18.00
CA LEU A 244 -25.44 -3.20 18.59
C LEU A 244 -25.31 -4.72 18.64
N ARG A 245 -26.38 -5.41 19.07
CA ARG A 245 -26.42 -6.88 19.11
C ARG A 245 -26.27 -7.49 17.73
N ASP A 246 -26.98 -6.95 16.73
CA ASP A 246 -26.88 -7.42 15.35
C ASP A 246 -25.44 -7.30 14.82
N ASP A 247 -24.77 -6.17 15.04
CA ASP A 247 -23.36 -5.97 14.64
C ASP A 247 -22.42 -6.99 15.30
N ILE A 248 -22.61 -7.29 16.59
CA ILE A 248 -21.78 -8.25 17.34
C ILE A 248 -22.00 -9.67 16.82
N VAL A 249 -23.26 -10.06 16.59
CA VAL A 249 -23.59 -11.38 16.04
C VAL A 249 -22.96 -11.56 14.66
N ILE A 250 -23.07 -10.56 13.78
CA ILE A 250 -22.42 -10.57 12.46
C ILE A 250 -20.90 -10.69 12.60
N MET A 251 -20.27 -9.95 13.51
CA MET A 251 -18.81 -10.04 13.72
C MET A 251 -18.37 -11.40 14.27
N LYS A 252 -19.16 -12.00 15.17
CA LYS A 252 -18.89 -13.34 15.72
C LYS A 252 -19.04 -14.44 14.67
N MET A 253 -20.10 -14.38 13.87
CA MET A 253 -20.29 -15.32 12.76
C MET A 253 -19.13 -15.25 11.77
N ALA A 254 -18.74 -14.03 11.36
CA ALA A 254 -17.59 -13.83 10.48
C ALA A 254 -16.27 -14.34 11.10
N TRP A 255 -16.09 -14.18 12.42
CA TRP A 255 -14.91 -14.69 13.12
C TRP A 255 -14.85 -16.22 13.15
N LEU A 256 -15.99 -16.89 13.40
CA LEU A 256 -16.07 -18.35 13.39
C LEU A 256 -15.77 -18.90 11.99
N GLU A 257 -16.38 -18.32 10.96
CA GLU A 257 -16.13 -18.69 9.56
C GLU A 257 -14.65 -18.50 9.18
N GLU A 258 -14.06 -17.34 9.52
CA GLU A 258 -12.62 -17.08 9.31
C GLU A 258 -11.73 -18.11 10.05
N THR A 259 -12.15 -18.57 11.24
CA THR A 259 -11.40 -19.54 12.05
C THR A 259 -11.49 -20.95 11.47
N GLU A 260 -12.66 -21.37 10.99
CA GLU A 260 -12.88 -22.66 10.32
C GLU A 260 -12.13 -22.74 8.97
N MET A 261 -12.12 -21.65 8.21
CA MET A 261 -11.31 -21.56 6.99
C MET A 261 -9.80 -21.63 7.30
N ARG A 262 -9.35 -21.06 8.42
CA ARG A 262 -7.93 -21.13 8.82
C ARG A 262 -7.53 -22.51 9.33
N SER A 263 -8.39 -23.21 10.06
CA SER A 263 -8.07 -24.55 10.58
C SER A 263 -7.94 -25.59 9.47
N SER A 264 -8.65 -25.39 8.36
CA SER A 264 -8.65 -26.28 7.19
C SER A 264 -7.55 -25.99 6.15
N THR A 265 -6.67 -25.00 6.39
CA THR A 265 -5.69 -24.54 5.39
C THR A 265 -4.24 -24.72 5.82
N HIS A 266 -3.43 -25.33 4.95
CA HIS A 266 -1.98 -25.38 5.11
C HIS A 266 -1.29 -24.35 4.22
N LEU A 267 -0.15 -23.79 4.69
CA LEU A 267 0.63 -22.79 3.94
C LEU A 267 1.07 -23.29 2.55
N LEU A 268 1.31 -24.60 2.42
CA LEU A 268 1.73 -25.22 1.16
C LEU A 268 0.60 -25.35 0.13
N ASP A 269 -0.67 -25.21 0.55
CA ASP A 269 -1.82 -25.28 -0.36
C ASP A 269 -1.85 -24.09 -1.32
N ALA A 270 -1.25 -22.95 -0.94
CA ALA A 270 -1.06 -21.78 -1.81
C ALA A 270 -0.21 -22.09 -3.06
N PHE A 271 0.61 -23.15 -3.03
CA PHE A 271 1.47 -23.55 -4.14
C PHE A 271 0.96 -24.80 -4.87
N ARG A 272 -0.31 -25.16 -4.69
CA ARG A 272 -0.91 -26.36 -5.31
C ARG A 272 -2.10 -26.00 -6.20
N GLY A 273 -2.29 -26.78 -7.27
CA GLY A 273 -3.48 -26.75 -8.11
C GLY A 273 -3.81 -25.38 -8.73
N THR A 274 -5.07 -24.99 -8.64
CA THR A 274 -5.61 -23.71 -9.15
C THR A 274 -5.13 -22.51 -8.33
N ASP A 275 -4.87 -22.70 -7.03
CA ASP A 275 -4.36 -21.67 -6.14
C ASP A 275 -2.92 -21.26 -6.49
N LEU A 276 -2.09 -22.17 -7.03
CA LEU A 276 -0.73 -21.84 -7.52
C LEU A 276 -0.76 -20.70 -8.54
N ARG A 277 -1.67 -20.75 -9.52
CA ARG A 277 -1.80 -19.70 -10.54
C ARG A 277 -2.17 -18.36 -9.90
N ARG A 278 -3.07 -18.37 -8.91
CA ARG A 278 -3.50 -17.16 -8.20
C ARG A 278 -2.37 -16.57 -7.38
N THR A 279 -1.66 -17.41 -6.64
CA THR A 279 -0.53 -17.00 -5.80
C THR A 279 0.60 -16.44 -6.65
N LEU A 280 0.94 -17.08 -7.77
CA LEU A 280 1.94 -16.55 -8.70
C LEU A 280 1.52 -15.21 -9.32
N LEU A 281 0.26 -15.04 -9.71
CA LEU A 281 -0.23 -13.77 -10.24
C LEU A 281 -0.22 -12.65 -9.18
N SER A 282 -0.59 -12.97 -7.94
CA SER A 282 -0.52 -12.01 -6.82
C SER A 282 0.92 -11.60 -6.53
N ILE A 283 1.85 -12.55 -6.43
CA ILE A 283 3.29 -12.28 -6.25
C ILE A 283 3.84 -11.47 -7.44
N ALA A 284 3.46 -11.81 -8.67
CA ALA A 284 3.87 -11.08 -9.85
C ALA A 284 3.39 -9.62 -9.82
N ALA A 285 2.15 -9.36 -9.38
CA ALA A 285 1.63 -8.00 -9.21
C ALA A 285 2.38 -7.20 -8.12
N ALA A 286 2.81 -7.86 -7.03
CA ALA A 286 3.68 -7.28 -6.02
C ALA A 286 5.07 -6.94 -6.54
N VAL A 287 5.74 -7.89 -7.18
CA VAL A 287 7.07 -7.67 -7.76
C VAL A 287 7.01 -6.61 -8.86
N ALA A 288 5.94 -6.60 -9.66
CA ALA A 288 5.70 -5.62 -10.71
C ALA A 288 5.64 -4.19 -10.16
N GLN A 289 5.06 -3.98 -8.98
CA GLN A 289 5.02 -2.67 -8.32
C GLN A 289 6.43 -2.13 -8.07
N ALA A 290 7.32 -2.94 -7.50
CA ALA A 290 8.71 -2.58 -7.29
C ALA A 290 9.46 -2.40 -8.63
N ALA A 291 9.11 -3.21 -9.63
CA ALA A 291 9.70 -3.19 -10.97
C ALA A 291 9.30 -1.98 -11.84
N THR A 292 8.35 -1.14 -11.38
CA THR A 292 7.95 0.08 -12.11
C THR A 292 9.00 1.20 -12.07
N GLY A 293 9.95 1.14 -11.13
CA GLY A 293 10.92 2.23 -10.89
C GLY A 293 10.37 3.39 -10.05
N VAL A 294 9.17 3.26 -9.47
CA VAL A 294 8.57 4.31 -8.62
C VAL A 294 9.47 4.66 -7.42
N HIS A 295 10.02 3.66 -6.74
CA HIS A 295 10.91 3.87 -5.59
C HIS A 295 12.18 4.62 -5.97
N PHE A 296 12.71 4.35 -7.17
CA PHE A 296 13.88 5.05 -7.70
C PHE A 296 13.59 6.53 -7.97
N ILE A 297 12.48 6.85 -8.65
CA ILE A 297 12.10 8.25 -8.91
C ILE A 297 11.81 8.98 -7.60
N SER A 298 11.07 8.36 -6.67
CA SER A 298 10.78 8.97 -5.37
C SER A 298 12.04 9.23 -4.55
N ALA A 299 13.01 8.32 -4.53
CA ALA A 299 14.22 8.46 -3.71
C ALA A 299 15.26 9.41 -4.30
N PHE A 300 15.37 9.52 -5.63
CA PHE A 300 16.49 10.22 -6.28
C PHE A 300 16.08 11.38 -7.20
N SER A 301 14.79 11.71 -7.31
CA SER A 301 14.30 12.84 -8.14
C SER A 301 14.98 14.17 -7.79
N VAL A 302 15.09 14.50 -6.49
CA VAL A 302 15.78 15.73 -6.03
C VAL A 302 17.22 15.75 -6.52
N TYR A 303 17.95 14.65 -6.32
CA TYR A 303 19.34 14.52 -6.76
C TYR A 303 19.47 14.78 -8.26
N PHE A 304 18.62 14.16 -9.10
CA PHE A 304 18.69 14.38 -10.54
C PHE A 304 18.33 15.79 -10.97
N PHE A 305 17.37 16.43 -10.31
CA PHE A 305 17.00 17.81 -10.63
C PHE A 305 18.12 18.79 -10.25
N VAL A 306 18.83 18.53 -9.15
CA VAL A 306 20.04 19.28 -8.77
C VAL A 306 21.14 19.06 -9.82
N GLN A 307 21.43 17.81 -10.19
CA GLN A 307 22.45 17.50 -11.21
C GLN A 307 22.12 18.08 -12.58
N ALA A 308 20.83 18.15 -12.95
CA ALA A 308 20.37 18.73 -14.20
C ALA A 308 20.41 20.27 -14.25
N ARG A 309 20.78 20.94 -13.15
CA ARG A 309 20.89 22.41 -13.03
C ARG A 309 19.59 23.15 -13.36
N ILE A 310 18.45 22.59 -12.95
CA ILE A 310 17.14 23.16 -13.26
C ILE A 310 16.66 23.99 -12.07
N GLY A 311 16.62 25.31 -12.23
CA GLY A 311 15.92 26.25 -11.35
C GLY A 311 15.99 25.89 -9.85
N SER A 312 14.83 25.68 -9.23
CA SER A 312 14.68 25.21 -7.85
C SER A 312 14.27 23.71 -7.79
N PRO A 313 15.23 22.78 -7.63
CA PRO A 313 14.98 21.32 -7.68
C PRO A 313 13.91 20.85 -6.70
N PHE A 314 13.99 21.30 -5.45
CA PHE A 314 13.04 20.94 -4.41
C PHE A 314 11.61 21.41 -4.73
N MET A 315 11.46 22.58 -5.36
CA MET A 315 10.13 23.10 -5.74
C MET A 315 9.50 22.25 -6.83
N TRP A 316 10.28 21.81 -7.82
CA TRP A 316 9.79 20.92 -8.88
C TRP A 316 9.37 19.55 -8.34
N VAL A 317 10.07 19.02 -7.33
CA VAL A 317 9.64 17.77 -6.65
C VAL A 317 8.36 18.00 -5.85
N THR A 318 8.21 19.13 -5.15
CA THR A 318 6.95 19.50 -4.48
C THR A 318 5.78 19.56 -5.46
N VAL A 319 5.97 20.21 -6.62
CA VAL A 319 4.95 20.26 -7.68
C VAL A 319 4.63 18.85 -8.21
N SER A 320 5.65 18.02 -8.42
CA SER A 320 5.48 16.63 -8.87
C SER A 320 4.61 15.81 -7.90
N ILE A 321 4.87 15.89 -6.60
CA ILE A 321 4.09 15.19 -5.57
C ILE A 321 2.67 15.76 -5.46
N ALA A 322 2.50 17.08 -5.57
CA ALA A 322 1.17 17.69 -5.57
C ALA A 322 0.32 17.23 -6.77
N ILE A 323 0.92 17.14 -7.96
CA ILE A 323 0.26 16.60 -9.15
C ILE A 323 -0.05 15.11 -8.95
N ALA A 324 0.89 14.33 -8.41
CA ALA A 324 0.68 12.92 -8.09
C ALA A 324 -0.51 12.68 -7.16
N LEU A 325 -0.74 13.57 -6.20
CA LEU A 325 -1.89 13.51 -5.30
C LEU A 325 -3.21 13.59 -6.08
N THR A 326 -3.29 14.45 -7.10
CA THR A 326 -4.47 14.52 -7.98
C THR A 326 -4.69 13.22 -8.76
N GLY A 327 -3.61 12.58 -9.22
CA GLY A 327 -3.68 11.26 -9.87
C GLY A 327 -4.25 10.20 -8.94
N ASN A 328 -3.77 10.15 -7.69
CA ASN A 328 -4.30 9.23 -6.68
C ASN A 328 -5.79 9.47 -6.37
N ILE A 329 -6.23 10.72 -6.27
CA ILE A 329 -7.65 11.04 -6.05
C ILE A 329 -8.50 10.64 -7.26
N LEU A 330 -8.00 10.83 -8.48
CA LEU A 330 -8.66 10.41 -9.71
C LEU A 330 -8.64 8.89 -9.91
N SER A 331 -7.81 8.15 -9.18
CA SER A 331 -7.79 6.68 -9.27
C SER A 331 -9.10 6.03 -8.82
N PHE A 332 -9.79 6.61 -7.82
CA PHE A 332 -11.06 6.07 -7.32
C PHE A 332 -12.13 6.01 -8.41
N PRO A 333 -12.46 7.12 -9.12
CA PRO A 333 -13.36 7.04 -10.26
C PRO A 333 -12.73 6.25 -11.42
N ALA A 334 -11.42 6.35 -11.67
CA ALA A 334 -10.79 5.63 -12.78
C ALA A 334 -10.96 4.11 -12.67
N VAL A 335 -10.70 3.53 -11.50
CA VAL A 335 -10.92 2.09 -11.24
C VAL A 335 -12.40 1.74 -11.28
N ARG A 336 -13.29 2.68 -10.92
CA ARG A 336 -14.74 2.49 -10.99
C ARG A 336 -15.32 2.61 -12.40
N PHE A 337 -14.73 3.32 -13.34
CA PHE A 337 -15.27 3.47 -14.70
C PHE A 337 -14.50 2.66 -15.76
N PHE A 338 -13.19 2.50 -15.60
CA PHE A 338 -12.36 1.76 -16.53
C PHE A 338 -12.11 0.32 -16.07
N ASN A 339 -11.86 -0.55 -17.06
CA ASN A 339 -11.42 -1.93 -16.85
C ASN A 339 -10.02 -1.94 -16.24
N ARG A 340 -9.80 -2.76 -15.20
CA ARG A 340 -8.53 -2.79 -14.45
C ARG A 340 -7.37 -3.24 -15.35
N ARG A 341 -7.61 -4.25 -16.19
CA ARG A 341 -6.60 -4.76 -17.13
C ARG A 341 -6.20 -3.69 -18.14
N HIS A 342 -7.18 -2.99 -18.74
CA HIS A 342 -6.91 -1.93 -19.71
C HIS A 342 -6.16 -0.75 -19.08
N LEU A 343 -6.58 -0.33 -17.88
CA LEU A 343 -5.94 0.75 -17.15
C LEU A 343 -4.48 0.42 -16.80
N LEU A 344 -4.20 -0.81 -16.35
CA LEU A 344 -2.84 -1.25 -16.05
C LEU A 344 -1.95 -1.35 -17.29
N MET A 345 -2.46 -1.87 -18.41
CA MET A 345 -1.69 -1.94 -19.66
C MET A 345 -1.32 -0.55 -20.19
N THR A 346 -2.32 0.35 -20.28
CA THR A 346 -2.11 1.70 -20.80
C THR A 346 -1.20 2.52 -19.89
N ALA A 347 -1.40 2.47 -18.57
CA ALA A 347 -0.53 3.15 -17.61
C ALA A 347 0.91 2.62 -17.67
N SER A 348 1.10 1.30 -17.77
CA SER A 348 2.44 0.70 -17.87
C SER A 348 3.14 1.05 -19.18
N ALA A 349 2.41 1.09 -20.31
CA ALA A 349 2.97 1.51 -21.59
C ALA A 349 3.39 2.99 -21.57
N VAL A 350 2.55 3.88 -21.03
CA VAL A 350 2.89 5.30 -20.90
C VAL A 350 4.09 5.49 -19.97
N ASN A 351 4.12 4.81 -18.82
CA ASN A 351 5.26 4.90 -17.90
C ASN A 351 6.55 4.33 -18.48
N SER A 352 6.48 3.29 -19.32
CA SER A 352 7.62 2.80 -20.09
C SER A 352 8.14 3.88 -21.04
N MET A 353 7.26 4.57 -21.78
CA MET A 353 7.65 5.67 -22.67
C MET A 353 8.26 6.85 -21.92
N CYS A 354 7.71 7.22 -20.75
CA CYS A 354 8.27 8.29 -19.91
C CYS A 354 9.69 7.93 -19.41
N MET A 355 9.88 6.71 -18.90
CA MET A 355 11.19 6.22 -18.45
C MET A 355 12.20 6.16 -19.59
N LEU A 356 11.79 5.66 -20.75
CA LEU A 356 12.63 5.60 -21.94
C LEU A 356 13.02 7.01 -22.42
N GLY A 357 12.07 7.93 -22.45
CA GLY A 357 12.30 9.32 -22.82
C GLY A 357 13.29 10.04 -21.90
N MET A 358 13.19 9.81 -20.58
CA MET A 358 14.16 10.35 -19.61
C MET A 358 15.57 9.79 -19.85
N ALA A 359 15.70 8.49 -20.11
CA ALA A 359 16.98 7.83 -20.37
C ALA A 359 17.63 8.33 -21.68
N ILE A 360 16.84 8.45 -22.75
CA ILE A 360 17.29 8.92 -24.07
C ILE A 360 17.70 10.39 -23.99
N ALA A 361 16.89 11.25 -23.36
CA ALA A 361 17.19 12.67 -23.22
C ALA A 361 18.56 12.91 -22.59
N TYR A 362 18.89 12.14 -21.54
CA TYR A 362 20.18 12.21 -20.88
C TYR A 362 21.33 11.58 -21.69
N THR A 363 21.03 10.57 -22.53
CA THR A 363 22.04 9.93 -23.39
C THR A 363 22.45 10.83 -24.56
N VAL A 364 21.48 11.52 -25.17
CA VAL A 364 21.69 12.38 -26.33
C VAL A 364 22.28 13.74 -25.94
N SER A 365 21.86 14.29 -24.80
CA SER A 365 22.34 15.58 -24.32
C SER A 365 22.76 15.47 -22.85
N PRO A 366 24.05 15.20 -22.58
CA PRO A 366 24.54 14.97 -21.23
C PRO A 366 24.49 16.23 -20.34
N VAL A 367 24.85 16.04 -19.06
CA VAL A 367 24.79 16.99 -17.94
C VAL A 367 25.11 18.44 -18.34
N GLY A 368 24.20 19.37 -18.05
CA GLY A 368 24.37 20.81 -18.28
C GLY A 368 23.49 21.40 -19.39
N SER A 369 22.82 20.57 -20.20
CA SER A 369 21.82 21.02 -21.17
C SER A 369 20.49 21.37 -20.48
N PRO A 370 20.01 22.63 -20.55
CA PRO A 370 18.72 23.02 -19.96
C PRO A 370 17.55 22.26 -20.55
N THR A 371 17.65 21.84 -21.81
CA THR A 371 16.60 21.09 -22.52
C THR A 371 16.46 19.69 -21.96
N ALA A 372 17.57 18.96 -21.76
CA ALA A 372 17.56 17.62 -21.19
C ALA A 372 16.99 17.63 -19.76
N GLY A 373 17.35 18.65 -18.97
CA GLY A 373 16.79 18.83 -17.64
C GLY A 373 15.27 19.04 -17.65
N LYS A 374 14.76 19.96 -18.48
CA LYS A 374 13.31 20.21 -18.60
C LYS A 374 12.54 18.95 -19.02
N VAL A 375 13.09 18.15 -19.93
CA VAL A 375 12.49 16.88 -20.35
C VAL A 375 12.45 15.89 -19.20
N LEU A 376 13.53 15.78 -18.42
CA LEU A 376 13.61 14.90 -17.26
C LEU A 376 12.56 15.25 -16.20
N VAL A 377 12.40 16.54 -15.88
CA VAL A 377 11.35 17.00 -14.95
C VAL A 377 9.96 16.71 -15.50
N GLY A 378 9.68 17.13 -16.74
CA GLY A 378 8.35 16.97 -17.35
C GLY A 378 7.90 15.50 -17.44
N LEU A 379 8.79 14.61 -17.91
CA LEU A 379 8.48 13.19 -18.00
C LEU A 379 8.38 12.51 -16.63
N SER A 380 9.14 12.96 -15.64
CA SER A 380 9.00 12.44 -14.26
C SER A 380 7.65 12.80 -13.64
N ILE A 381 7.13 14.01 -13.88
CA ILE A 381 5.82 14.44 -13.39
C ILE A 381 4.71 13.60 -14.03
N ILE A 382 4.77 13.39 -15.35
CA ILE A 382 3.82 12.55 -16.08
C ILE A 382 3.88 11.12 -15.54
N PHE A 383 5.09 10.57 -15.35
CA PHE A 383 5.27 9.22 -14.80
C PHE A 383 4.59 9.05 -13.44
N VAL A 384 4.85 9.94 -12.48
CA VAL A 384 4.27 9.81 -11.13
C VAL A 384 2.75 10.01 -11.17
N TRP A 385 2.23 10.90 -12.02
CA TRP A 385 0.80 11.10 -12.18
C TRP A 385 0.08 9.87 -12.76
N VAL A 386 0.61 9.30 -13.85
CA VAL A 386 0.06 8.09 -14.48
C VAL A 386 0.18 6.88 -13.56
N TYR A 387 1.28 6.78 -12.81
CA TYR A 387 1.44 5.77 -11.77
C TYR A 387 0.33 5.87 -10.71
N GLY A 388 0.08 7.07 -10.18
CA GLY A 388 -0.96 7.32 -9.19
C GLY A 388 -2.39 7.14 -9.72
N LEU A 389 -2.64 7.46 -11.00
CA LEU A 389 -3.96 7.35 -11.62
C LEU A 389 -4.43 5.91 -11.78
N GLY A 390 -3.53 4.99 -12.13
CA GLY A 390 -3.92 3.64 -12.52
C GLY A 390 -2.94 2.54 -12.17
N GLN A 391 -1.63 2.74 -12.36
CA GLN A 391 -0.67 1.64 -12.21
C GLN A 391 -0.57 1.15 -10.76
N GLY A 392 -0.33 2.06 -9.80
CA GLY A 392 -0.18 1.72 -8.39
C GLY A 392 -1.45 1.12 -7.79
N PRO A 393 -2.61 1.82 -7.84
CA PRO A 393 -3.85 1.32 -7.24
C PRO A 393 -4.34 0.00 -7.84
N VAL A 394 -4.16 -0.22 -9.15
CA VAL A 394 -4.57 -1.48 -9.79
C VAL A 394 -3.65 -2.63 -9.37
N LEU A 395 -2.33 -2.44 -9.34
CA LEU A 395 -1.41 -3.48 -8.87
C LEU A 395 -1.71 -3.91 -7.43
N TRP A 396 -1.99 -2.94 -6.55
CA TRP A 396 -2.39 -3.21 -5.17
C TRP A 396 -3.71 -3.98 -5.06
N ALA A 397 -4.70 -3.60 -5.86
CA ALA A 397 -5.98 -4.30 -5.89
C ALA A 397 -5.82 -5.75 -6.37
N LEU A 398 -5.02 -5.99 -7.42
CA LEU A 398 -4.79 -7.34 -7.95
C LEU A 398 -4.13 -8.26 -6.91
N GLN A 399 -3.22 -7.75 -6.09
CA GLN A 399 -2.59 -8.52 -5.01
C GLN A 399 -3.62 -9.08 -4.02
N THR A 400 -4.70 -8.32 -3.77
CA THR A 400 -5.74 -8.66 -2.78
C THR A 400 -6.97 -9.32 -3.37
N GLU A 401 -7.29 -9.11 -4.65
CA GLU A 401 -8.49 -9.63 -5.32
C GLU A 401 -8.30 -11.00 -6.00
N ILE A 402 -7.08 -11.31 -6.45
CA ILE A 402 -6.78 -12.58 -7.14
C ILE A 402 -6.73 -13.80 -6.19
N PRO A 403 -6.23 -13.70 -4.94
CA PRO A 403 -6.16 -14.85 -4.05
C PRO A 403 -7.54 -15.42 -3.69
N SER A 404 -7.61 -16.74 -3.53
CA SER A 404 -8.82 -17.42 -3.04
C SER A 404 -9.19 -16.95 -1.65
N GLN A 405 -10.47 -16.90 -1.31
CA GLN A 405 -10.92 -16.49 0.03
C GLN A 405 -10.25 -17.31 1.13
N ARG A 406 -10.16 -18.62 0.92
CA ARG A 406 -9.55 -19.59 1.82
C ARG A 406 -8.06 -19.33 2.10
N LEU A 407 -7.26 -18.96 1.09
CA LEU A 407 -5.80 -18.75 1.21
C LEU A 407 -5.39 -17.28 1.09
N ARG A 408 -6.34 -16.35 1.28
CA ARG A 408 -6.15 -14.93 0.99
C ARG A 408 -5.06 -14.31 1.85
N ALA A 409 -5.14 -14.52 3.16
CA ALA A 409 -4.18 -13.94 4.10
C ALA A 409 -2.75 -14.44 3.84
N GLN A 410 -2.59 -15.74 3.59
CA GLN A 410 -1.31 -16.38 3.30
C GLN A 410 -0.73 -15.85 1.99
N THR A 411 -1.54 -15.83 0.92
CA THR A 411 -1.10 -15.40 -0.41
C THR A 411 -0.74 -13.92 -0.45
N VAL A 412 -1.56 -13.05 0.15
CA VAL A 412 -1.25 -11.62 0.28
C VAL A 412 0.03 -11.43 1.10
N GLY A 413 0.23 -12.20 2.17
CA GLY A 413 1.47 -12.18 2.96
C GLY A 413 2.71 -12.55 2.14
N PHE A 414 2.67 -13.64 1.37
CA PHE A 414 3.77 -14.04 0.48
C PHE A 414 4.05 -13.00 -0.60
N SER A 415 2.99 -12.45 -1.20
CA SER A 415 3.06 -11.38 -2.21
C SER A 415 3.74 -10.13 -1.64
N GLN A 416 3.32 -9.67 -0.47
CA GLN A 416 3.92 -8.51 0.20
C GLN A 416 5.37 -8.76 0.62
N GLY A 417 5.69 -9.94 1.14
CA GLY A 417 7.06 -10.32 1.46
C GLY A 417 7.99 -10.28 0.23
N ALA A 418 7.53 -10.81 -0.90
CA ALA A 418 8.25 -10.74 -2.17
C ALA A 418 8.42 -9.29 -2.66
N SER A 419 7.38 -8.45 -2.53
CA SER A 419 7.48 -7.02 -2.84
C SER A 419 8.58 -6.34 -2.03
N PHE A 420 8.62 -6.53 -0.71
CA PHE A 420 9.64 -5.91 0.15
C PHE A 420 11.06 -6.39 -0.19
N LEU A 421 11.25 -7.66 -0.52
CA LEU A 421 12.55 -8.18 -0.93
C LEU A 421 13.04 -7.53 -2.24
N VAL A 422 12.17 -7.41 -3.24
CA VAL A 422 12.53 -6.76 -4.51
C VAL A 422 12.73 -5.26 -4.35
N SER A 423 11.90 -4.60 -3.53
CA SER A 423 12.08 -3.18 -3.18
C SER A 423 13.39 -2.94 -2.45
N TRP A 424 13.77 -3.81 -1.51
CA TRP A 424 15.08 -3.76 -0.86
C TRP A 424 16.22 -3.93 -1.85
N LEU A 425 16.14 -4.91 -2.75
CA LEU A 425 17.15 -5.14 -3.78
C LEU A 425 17.29 -3.91 -4.70
N SER A 426 16.17 -3.33 -5.13
CA SER A 426 16.14 -2.11 -5.94
C SER A 426 16.78 -0.93 -5.20
N ALA A 427 16.41 -0.69 -3.94
CA ALA A 427 16.99 0.37 -3.11
C ALA A 427 18.49 0.16 -2.86
N TYR A 428 18.92 -1.10 -2.71
CA TYR A 428 20.33 -1.45 -2.50
C TYR A 428 21.15 -1.25 -3.78
N CYS A 429 20.64 -1.65 -4.94
CA CYS A 429 21.37 -1.56 -6.20
C CYS A 429 21.37 -0.14 -6.79
N SER A 430 20.31 0.65 -6.59
CA SER A 430 20.13 1.94 -7.27
C SER A 430 21.32 2.91 -7.11
N PRO A 431 21.90 3.12 -5.91
CA PRO A 431 23.05 4.03 -5.78
C PRO A 431 24.30 3.57 -6.51
N TYR A 432 24.53 2.27 -6.73
CA TYR A 432 25.66 1.79 -7.53
C TYR A 432 25.53 2.18 -9.01
N PHE A 433 24.31 2.23 -9.53
CA PHE A 433 24.05 2.70 -10.90
C PHE A 433 24.20 4.22 -11.02
N ILE A 434 23.73 4.96 -10.01
CA ILE A 434 23.59 6.42 -10.12
C ILE A 434 24.89 7.15 -9.79
N ASN A 435 25.65 6.67 -8.80
CA ASN A 435 26.78 7.44 -8.27
C ASN A 435 27.95 7.53 -9.25
N PRO A 436 28.61 8.71 -9.34
CA PRO A 436 29.80 8.89 -10.16
C PRO A 436 30.98 7.98 -9.80
N GLU A 437 31.11 7.60 -8.52
CA GLU A 437 32.18 6.72 -8.03
C GLU A 437 32.05 5.26 -8.50
N ALA A 438 30.87 4.86 -8.97
CA ALA A 438 30.56 3.49 -9.35
C ALA A 438 30.30 3.41 -10.86
N LEU A 439 29.07 3.10 -11.27
CA LEU A 439 28.74 2.93 -12.69
C LEU A 439 28.50 4.26 -13.42
N ASN A 440 28.20 5.35 -12.69
CA ASN A 440 27.95 6.68 -13.24
C ASN A 440 26.91 6.70 -14.40
N TRP A 441 25.85 5.91 -14.28
CA TRP A 441 24.77 5.90 -15.26
C TRP A 441 23.84 7.11 -15.11
N GLY A 442 23.76 7.69 -13.92
CA GLY A 442 22.84 8.80 -13.65
C GLY A 442 21.40 8.44 -14.07
N PRO A 443 20.69 9.33 -14.78
CA PRO A 443 19.36 9.05 -15.34
C PRO A 443 19.29 7.94 -16.39
N LYS A 444 20.42 7.42 -16.94
CA LYS A 444 20.39 6.27 -17.85
C LYS A 444 19.85 5.01 -17.16
N TYR A 445 19.86 4.97 -15.84
CA TYR A 445 19.23 3.90 -15.07
C TYR A 445 17.73 3.71 -15.42
N CYS A 446 17.06 4.76 -15.91
CA CYS A 446 15.69 4.68 -16.43
C CYS A 446 15.52 3.68 -17.59
N TYR A 447 16.58 3.27 -18.32
CA TYR A 447 16.47 2.22 -19.35
C TYR A 447 15.99 0.88 -18.77
N ILE A 448 16.46 0.51 -17.57
CA ILE A 448 16.07 -0.73 -16.90
C ILE A 448 14.58 -0.67 -16.54
N TRP A 449 14.14 0.44 -15.97
CA TRP A 449 12.75 0.65 -15.57
C TRP A 449 11.79 0.79 -16.76
N ALA A 450 12.25 1.35 -17.88
CA ALA A 450 11.49 1.37 -19.12
C ALA A 450 11.20 -0.06 -19.61
N GLY A 451 12.21 -0.93 -19.60
CA GLY A 451 12.06 -2.36 -19.89
C GLY A 451 11.12 -3.06 -18.91
N GLY A 452 11.26 -2.82 -17.61
CA GLY A 452 10.39 -3.38 -16.58
C GLY A 452 8.91 -3.02 -16.78
N ASN A 453 8.62 -1.75 -17.07
CA ASN A 453 7.25 -1.30 -17.37
C ASN A 453 6.70 -1.88 -18.68
N LEU A 454 7.54 -2.05 -19.71
CA LEU A 454 7.12 -2.67 -20.97
C LEU A 454 6.79 -4.16 -20.77
N ILE A 455 7.64 -4.88 -20.04
CA ILE A 455 7.40 -6.27 -19.66
C ILE A 455 6.10 -6.37 -18.87
N LEU A 456 5.84 -5.44 -17.94
CA LEU A 456 4.57 -5.40 -17.20
C LEU A 456 3.35 -5.18 -18.11
N ALA A 457 3.45 -4.29 -19.10
CA ALA A 457 2.38 -4.08 -20.08
C ALA A 457 2.09 -5.37 -20.87
N ILE A 458 3.12 -6.04 -21.36
CA ILE A 458 3.02 -7.32 -22.09
C ILE A 458 2.47 -8.42 -21.17
N PHE A 459 2.97 -8.53 -19.95
CA PHE A 459 2.53 -9.51 -18.97
C PHE A 459 1.05 -9.32 -18.61
N THR A 460 0.62 -8.07 -18.47
CA THR A 460 -0.79 -7.73 -18.20
C THR A 460 -1.69 -8.09 -19.38
N PHE A 461 -1.19 -7.96 -20.61
CA PHE A 461 -1.92 -8.42 -21.79
C PHE A 461 -2.15 -9.93 -21.78
N PHE A 462 -1.15 -10.76 -21.44
CA PHE A 462 -1.29 -12.21 -21.53
C PHE A 462 -1.87 -12.90 -20.28
N PHE A 463 -1.50 -12.43 -19.08
CA PHE A 463 -1.67 -13.21 -17.85
C PHE A 463 -2.64 -12.61 -16.84
N ILE A 464 -2.83 -11.28 -16.82
CA ILE A 464 -3.70 -10.62 -15.85
C ILE A 464 -5.17 -10.71 -16.30
N PRO A 465 -6.04 -11.37 -15.53
CA PRO A 465 -7.47 -11.40 -15.81
C PRO A 465 -8.15 -10.07 -15.47
N GLU A 466 -9.33 -9.83 -16.05
CA GLU A 466 -10.18 -8.70 -15.67
C GLU A 466 -10.99 -9.07 -14.41
N THR A 467 -10.83 -8.30 -13.33
CA THR A 467 -11.51 -8.53 -12.04
C THR A 467 -12.65 -7.54 -11.76
N ARG A 468 -12.83 -6.53 -12.60
CA ARG A 468 -13.86 -5.49 -12.41
C ARG A 468 -15.28 -6.07 -12.38
N GLY A 469 -16.05 -5.65 -11.37
CA GLY A 469 -17.49 -5.92 -11.28
C GLY A 469 -17.84 -7.38 -10.99
N ARG A 470 -16.85 -8.19 -10.58
CA ARG A 470 -17.03 -9.57 -10.17
C ARG A 470 -16.98 -9.68 -8.66
N SER A 471 -17.86 -10.51 -8.09
CA SER A 471 -17.74 -10.88 -6.68
C SER A 471 -16.54 -11.82 -6.49
N LEU A 472 -16.08 -11.98 -5.25
CA LEU A 472 -14.95 -12.86 -4.95
C LEU A 472 -15.30 -14.33 -5.25
N GLU A 473 -16.56 -14.70 -5.05
CA GLU A 473 -17.11 -16.04 -5.33
C GLU A 473 -17.18 -16.30 -6.83
N GLN A 474 -17.54 -15.28 -7.63
CA GLN A 474 -17.51 -15.36 -9.10
C GLN A 474 -16.09 -15.49 -9.64
N LEU A 475 -15.14 -14.76 -9.05
CA LEU A 475 -13.73 -14.97 -9.34
C LEU A 475 -13.32 -16.38 -8.94
N ASP A 476 -13.90 -16.92 -7.87
CA ASP A 476 -13.61 -18.28 -7.43
C ASP A 476 -13.90 -19.33 -8.50
N GLU A 477 -15.12 -19.28 -9.03
CA GLU A 477 -15.58 -20.12 -10.14
C GLU A 477 -14.72 -20.02 -11.41
N LEU A 478 -14.30 -18.80 -11.78
CA LEU A 478 -13.55 -18.55 -13.02
C LEU A 478 -12.17 -19.21 -13.05
N PHE A 479 -11.46 -19.23 -11.91
CA PHE A 479 -10.17 -19.91 -11.84
C PHE A 479 -10.31 -21.42 -11.62
N GLU A 480 -11.37 -21.88 -10.95
CA GLU A 480 -11.68 -23.32 -10.85
C GLU A 480 -11.95 -23.93 -12.24
N LYS A 481 -12.68 -23.21 -13.09
CA LYS A 481 -12.90 -23.55 -14.52
C LYS A 481 -11.66 -23.36 -15.40
N ARG A 482 -10.51 -22.95 -14.82
CA ARG A 482 -9.19 -22.78 -15.47
C ARG A 482 -9.23 -21.93 -16.74
N LEU A 483 -10.07 -20.90 -16.77
CA LEU A 483 -10.22 -20.05 -17.97
C LEU A 483 -8.94 -19.24 -18.27
N ALA A 484 -8.71 -18.98 -19.56
CA ALA A 484 -7.64 -18.08 -19.99
C ALA A 484 -7.95 -16.63 -19.57
N ALA A 485 -6.91 -15.84 -19.25
CA ALA A 485 -7.07 -14.50 -18.66
C ALA A 485 -7.94 -13.55 -19.52
N TRP A 486 -7.87 -13.67 -20.85
CA TRP A 486 -8.66 -12.85 -21.78
C TRP A 486 -10.13 -13.27 -21.92
N LYS A 487 -10.53 -14.47 -21.44
CA LYS A 487 -11.91 -14.94 -21.48
C LYS A 487 -12.73 -14.55 -20.24
N PHE A 488 -12.09 -14.01 -19.20
CA PHE A 488 -12.75 -13.62 -17.95
C PHE A 488 -13.83 -12.56 -18.16
N GLN A 489 -13.63 -11.64 -19.10
CA GLN A 489 -14.59 -10.58 -19.36
C GLN A 489 -15.88 -11.10 -20.03
N SER A 490 -15.76 -12.08 -20.93
CA SER A 490 -16.88 -12.61 -21.72
C SER A 490 -17.64 -13.76 -21.06
N TYR A 491 -17.10 -14.34 -19.98
CA TYR A 491 -17.71 -15.50 -19.33
C TYR A 491 -18.82 -15.06 -18.37
N VAL A 492 -19.99 -15.67 -18.48
CA VAL A 492 -21.09 -15.51 -17.52
C VAL A 492 -20.94 -16.62 -16.49
N THR A 493 -20.73 -16.24 -15.23
CA THR A 493 -20.61 -17.18 -14.10
C THR A 493 -21.96 -17.76 -13.75
N ASP A 494 -21.99 -18.98 -13.25
CA ASP A 494 -23.23 -19.67 -12.85
C ASP A 494 -23.93 -18.88 -11.72
N LEU A 495 -23.14 -18.26 -10.83
CA LEU A 495 -23.61 -17.33 -9.78
C LEU A 495 -24.24 -16.02 -10.30
N GLN A 496 -24.13 -15.73 -11.60
CA GLN A 496 -24.68 -14.54 -12.25
C GLN A 496 -25.95 -14.86 -13.05
N GLN A 497 -26.24 -16.14 -13.28
CA GLN A 497 -27.56 -16.55 -13.73
C GLN A 497 -28.50 -16.52 -12.52
N PRO A 498 -29.51 -15.63 -12.46
CA PRO A 498 -30.61 -15.88 -11.54
C PRO A 498 -31.24 -17.21 -11.95
N ASP A 499 -31.59 -18.07 -10.99
CA ASP A 499 -32.31 -19.33 -11.19
C ASP A 499 -33.48 -19.15 -12.17
N ALA A 500 -33.21 -19.30 -13.47
CA ALA A 500 -34.23 -19.26 -14.52
C ALA A 500 -34.82 -20.67 -14.74
N ASP A 501 -34.12 -21.71 -14.30
CA ASP A 501 -34.53 -23.11 -14.49
C ASP A 501 -35.42 -23.66 -13.36
N ASN A 502 -35.65 -22.90 -12.28
CA ASN A 502 -36.63 -23.27 -11.24
C ASN A 502 -38.00 -22.60 -11.39
N PHE A 503 -38.25 -21.85 -12.47
CA PHE A 503 -39.56 -21.21 -12.73
C PHE A 503 -40.29 -21.73 -13.96
N VAL A 504 -39.74 -22.68 -14.72
CA VAL A 504 -40.45 -23.35 -15.83
C VAL A 504 -40.20 -24.85 -15.78
N GLY A 505 -40.73 -25.48 -14.74
CA GLY A 505 -40.77 -26.93 -14.59
C GLY A 505 -42.15 -27.35 -14.11
N ASN A 506 -43.12 -27.33 -15.02
CA ASN A 506 -44.43 -27.93 -14.83
C ASN A 506 -44.23 -29.45 -14.67
N LYS A 507 -43.88 -29.90 -13.46
CA LYS A 507 -44.05 -31.29 -13.06
C LYS A 507 -45.43 -31.38 -12.43
N GLU A 508 -46.37 -31.86 -13.22
CA GLU A 508 -47.56 -32.54 -12.73
C GLU A 508 -47.16 -33.43 -11.55
N ILE A 509 -47.58 -33.03 -10.36
CA ILE A 509 -47.66 -33.93 -9.22
C ILE A 509 -48.80 -34.88 -9.59
N LYS A 510 -48.43 -36.06 -10.10
CA LYS A 510 -49.35 -37.21 -10.10
C LYS A 510 -49.68 -37.51 -8.66
N ASP A 511 -50.95 -37.32 -8.31
CA ASP A 511 -51.61 -38.00 -7.22
C ASP A 511 -51.37 -39.51 -7.37
N ASP A 512 -50.55 -40.07 -6.48
CA ASP A 512 -50.62 -41.47 -6.05
C ASP A 512 -49.58 -41.68 -4.94
N VAL A 513 -49.95 -41.29 -3.72
CA VAL A 513 -49.45 -41.95 -2.51
C VAL A 513 -50.64 -42.21 -1.61
N GLN A 514 -51.04 -43.48 -1.59
CA GLN A 514 -52.00 -44.06 -0.65
C GLN A 514 -51.66 -43.65 0.78
N VAL A 515 -52.67 -43.13 1.46
CA VAL A 515 -52.75 -43.02 2.91
C VAL A 515 -53.06 -44.43 3.42
N ASP A 516 -52.10 -45.09 4.06
CA ASP A 516 -52.40 -46.19 4.98
C ASP A 516 -52.15 -45.70 6.40
N GLU A 517 -53.28 -45.60 7.11
CA GLU A 517 -53.41 -45.42 8.55
C GLU A 517 -52.61 -46.49 9.31
N ILE A 518 -51.86 -46.07 10.33
CA ILE A 518 -51.64 -46.92 11.50
C ILE A 518 -51.92 -46.06 12.73
N GLU A 519 -53.20 -46.04 13.11
CA GLU A 519 -53.66 -45.74 14.46
C GLU A 519 -53.77 -47.07 15.24
N ASN A 520 -53.08 -47.15 16.39
CA ASN A 520 -53.36 -47.96 17.58
C ASN A 520 -54.03 -49.36 17.48
N ARG A 521 -53.33 -50.40 17.96
CA ARG A 521 -53.67 -51.23 19.16
C ARG A 521 -52.85 -52.53 19.21
N GLU A 522 -52.03 -52.71 20.24
CA GLU A 522 -52.23 -53.67 21.35
C GLU A 522 -51.24 -53.40 22.50
#